data_AF-A0A0P0WVQ1-F1
#
_entry.id   AF-A0A0P0WVQ1-F1
#
_cell.length_a   1.000
_cell.length_b   1.000
_cell.length_c   1.000
_cell.angle_alpha   90.00
_cell.angle_beta   90.00
_cell.angle_gamma   90.00
#
_symmetry.space_group_name_H-M   'P 1'
#
loop_
_entity.id
_entity.type
_entity.pdbx_description
1 polymer ?
#
loop_
_entity_poly.entity_id
_entity_poly.type
_entity_poly.pdbx_seq_one_letter_code
_entity_poly.pdbx_strand_id
1 'polypeptide(L)'
;MMASRSRLRLAAAGENPIPHSKSGGEGGTERKPEEALRREVTDLGGGSEVVHVPRFVPREAAWGWFDYLDKRIPWTRPTIRVFGRSAVQVQRGHRRRPRLSLNPSF
;
A
#
# COMPACT_ATOMS: atom_id res chain seq x y z
N MET A 1 -1.05 33.91 11.77
CA MET A 1 -1.30 32.56 12.32
C MET A 1 -0.31 31.60 11.69
N MET A 2 0.68 31.10 12.44
CA MET A 2 1.68 30.13 11.95
C MET A 2 1.12 28.71 12.12
N ALA A 3 0.90 27.99 11.02
CA ALA A 3 0.54 26.57 11.07
C ALA A 3 1.83 25.73 11.19
N SER A 4 1.98 25.05 12.33
CA SER A 4 3.05 24.10 12.60
C SER A 4 2.91 22.89 11.66
N ARG A 5 3.89 22.71 10.76
CA ARG A 5 3.93 21.60 9.81
C ARG A 5 4.48 20.35 10.51
N SER A 6 3.60 19.45 10.94
CA SER A 6 3.96 18.12 11.43
C SER A 6 4.43 17.24 10.25
N ARG A 7 5.75 17.09 10.10
CA ARG A 7 6.35 16.10 9.20
C ARG A 7 6.06 14.69 9.71
N LEU A 8 5.45 13.85 8.88
CA LEU A 8 5.42 12.40 9.09
C LEU A 8 6.85 11.86 9.01
N ARG A 9 7.46 11.60 10.18
CA ARG A 9 8.70 10.81 10.25
C ARG A 9 8.33 9.34 10.07
N LEU A 10 8.40 8.84 8.85
CA LEU A 10 8.42 7.40 8.63
C LEU A 10 9.80 6.89 9.08
N ALA A 11 9.84 6.32 10.29
CA ALA A 11 10.99 5.59 10.80
C ALA A 11 11.41 4.52 9.78
N ALA A 12 12.61 4.67 9.22
CA ALA A 12 13.33 3.56 8.65
C ALA A 12 13.61 2.56 9.78
N ALA A 13 13.60 1.27 9.47
CA ALA A 13 13.70 0.14 10.40
C ALA A 13 12.38 -0.28 11.09
N GLY A 14 11.54 -0.97 10.33
CA GLY A 14 10.69 -2.02 10.88
C GLY A 14 11.12 -3.33 10.23
N GLU A 15 11.68 -4.25 11.02
CA GLU A 15 12.03 -5.62 10.64
C GLU A 15 10.95 -6.27 9.77
N ASN A 16 11.32 -6.69 8.55
CA ASN A 16 10.55 -7.69 7.81
C ASN A 16 10.97 -9.08 8.33
N PRO A 17 10.08 -9.89 8.92
CA PRO A 17 10.43 -11.25 9.31
C PRO A 17 10.13 -12.18 8.15
N ILE A 18 11.07 -12.35 7.22
CA ILE A 18 11.13 -13.59 6.41
C ILE A 18 12.59 -14.03 6.30
N PRO A 19 13.02 -15.07 7.05
CA PRO A 19 14.36 -15.63 6.93
C PRO A 19 14.39 -16.54 5.70
N HIS A 20 15.05 -16.12 4.63
CA HIS A 20 15.42 -17.02 3.52
C HIS A 20 16.83 -17.55 3.79
N SER A 21 16.90 -18.81 4.19
CA SER A 21 18.13 -19.56 4.43
C SER A 21 18.87 -19.90 3.12
N LYS A 22 20.20 -19.70 3.13
CA LYS A 22 21.28 -20.31 2.32
C LYS A 22 21.18 -20.27 0.77
N SER A 23 22.14 -19.58 0.14
CA SER A 23 23.36 -20.19 -0.40
C SER A 23 24.32 -19.11 -0.92
N GLY A 24 25.62 -19.30 -0.66
CA GLY A 24 26.68 -18.40 -1.10
C GLY A 24 27.04 -18.59 -2.57
N GLY A 25 27.43 -17.49 -3.21
CA GLY A 25 27.98 -17.45 -4.55
C GLY A 25 28.50 -16.05 -4.83
N GLU A 26 29.82 -15.93 -4.87
CA GLU A 26 30.59 -14.73 -5.20
C GLU A 26 30.32 -14.30 -6.65
N GLY A 27 30.15 -12.99 -6.89
CA GLY A 27 30.18 -12.45 -8.25
C GLY A 27 29.39 -11.16 -8.47
N GLY A 28 30.09 -10.02 -8.46
CA GLY A 28 29.85 -8.96 -9.44
C GLY A 28 28.94 -7.77 -9.08
N THR A 29 29.51 -6.58 -9.23
CA THR A 29 28.90 -5.24 -9.36
C THR A 29 28.54 -4.51 -8.06
N GLU A 30 29.46 -3.65 -7.63
CA GLU A 30 29.16 -2.45 -6.82
C GLU A 30 27.99 -1.69 -7.44
N ARG A 31 26.81 -1.76 -6.81
CA ARG A 31 25.71 -0.83 -7.10
C ARG A 31 25.83 0.32 -6.10
N LYS A 32 26.27 1.47 -6.59
CA LYS A 32 26.29 2.77 -5.89
C LYS A 32 25.08 2.91 -4.95
N PRO A 33 25.26 3.12 -3.63
CA PRO A 33 24.15 3.13 -2.67
C PRO A 33 23.39 4.47 -2.63
N GLU A 34 23.58 5.38 -3.58
CA GLU A 34 23.25 6.80 -3.42
C GLU A 34 22.18 7.36 -4.37
N GLU A 35 21.64 6.55 -5.29
CA GLU A 35 20.28 6.77 -5.81
C GLU A 35 19.21 6.34 -4.80
N ALA A 36 19.60 6.18 -3.52
CA ALA A 36 18.78 5.83 -2.37
C ALA A 36 17.46 6.60 -2.35
N LEU A 37 16.45 5.95 -2.93
CA LEU A 37 15.03 6.18 -2.76
C LEU A 37 14.67 7.67 -2.72
N ARG A 38 14.93 8.42 -3.81
CA ARG A 38 14.40 9.79 -3.95
C ARG A 38 12.88 9.73 -3.86
N ARG A 39 12.35 10.11 -2.69
CA ARG A 39 10.93 10.25 -2.45
C ARG A 39 10.51 11.59 -3.05
N GLU A 40 9.53 11.56 -3.94
CA GLU A 40 8.97 12.76 -4.55
C GLU A 40 7.71 13.13 -3.75
N VAL A 41 7.67 14.33 -3.19
CA VAL A 41 6.53 14.81 -2.39
C VAL A 41 5.79 15.89 -3.16
N THR A 42 4.49 15.69 -3.37
CA THR A 42 3.60 16.65 -4.04
C THR A 42 2.54 17.13 -3.03
N ASP A 43 2.53 18.43 -2.73
CA ASP A 43 1.50 19.06 -1.91
C ASP A 43 0.21 19.21 -2.72
N LEU A 44 -0.90 18.69 -2.22
CA LEU A 44 -2.22 18.79 -2.84
C LEU A 44 -3.07 19.93 -2.25
N GLY A 45 -2.56 20.64 -1.23
CA GLY A 45 -3.29 21.64 -0.48
C GLY A 45 -4.19 21.04 0.60
N GLY A 46 -4.75 21.91 1.46
CA GLY A 46 -5.62 21.48 2.57
C GLY A 46 -4.95 20.55 3.59
N GLY A 47 -3.60 20.52 3.62
CA GLY A 47 -2.84 19.59 4.46
C GLY A 47 -2.70 18.18 3.90
N SER A 48 -3.14 17.94 2.65
CA SER A 48 -2.97 16.66 1.96
C SER A 48 -1.68 16.65 1.13
N GLU A 49 -0.91 15.56 1.19
CA GLU A 49 0.30 15.37 0.40
C GLU A 49 0.34 13.98 -0.25
N VAL A 50 0.99 13.87 -1.41
CA VAL A 50 1.29 12.60 -2.09
C VAL A 50 2.78 12.37 -2.01
N VAL A 51 3.17 11.21 -1.47
CA VAL A 51 4.57 10.76 -1.41
C VAL A 51 4.75 9.61 -2.40
N HIS A 52 5.45 9.87 -3.50
CA HIS A 52 5.81 8.86 -4.48
C HIS A 52 7.16 8.23 -4.14
N VAL A 53 7.18 6.90 -4.09
CA VAL A 53 8.35 6.10 -3.73
C VAL A 53 8.60 5.07 -4.83
N PRO A 54 9.46 5.38 -5.81
CA PRO A 54 9.69 4.47 -6.93
C PRO A 54 10.33 3.17 -6.44
N ARG A 55 9.85 2.04 -6.98
CA ARG A 55 10.37 0.70 -6.64
C ARG A 55 10.41 0.43 -5.13
N PHE A 56 9.35 0.82 -4.42
CA PHE A 56 9.22 0.64 -2.97
C PHE A 56 9.51 -0.79 -2.50
N VAL A 57 9.15 -1.78 -3.32
CA VAL A 57 9.44 -3.20 -3.09
C VAL A 57 10.30 -3.72 -4.24
N PRO A 58 11.41 -4.44 -3.99
CA PRO A 58 12.14 -5.14 -5.03
C PRO A 58 11.20 -6.09 -5.78
N ARG A 59 11.39 -6.21 -7.10
CA ARG A 59 10.51 -6.98 -8.00
C ARG A 59 10.19 -8.39 -7.46
N GLU A 60 11.18 -9.07 -6.90
CA GLU A 60 11.07 -10.47 -6.49
C GLU A 60 10.20 -10.60 -5.24
N ALA A 61 10.33 -9.66 -4.30
CA ALA A 61 9.45 -9.57 -3.14
C ALA A 61 8.03 -9.12 -3.55
N ALA A 62 7.91 -8.18 -4.50
CA ALA A 62 6.63 -7.70 -4.99
C ALA A 62 5.79 -8.84 -5.61
N TRP A 63 6.43 -9.76 -6.34
CA TRP A 63 5.77 -10.95 -6.88
C TRP A 63 5.26 -11.89 -5.79
N GLY A 64 6.05 -12.15 -4.75
CA GLY A 64 5.61 -12.96 -3.61
C GLY A 64 4.41 -12.35 -2.88
N TRP A 65 4.41 -11.03 -2.71
CA TRP A 65 3.29 -10.30 -2.11
C TRP A 65 2.04 -10.34 -2.99
N PHE A 66 2.21 -10.19 -4.31
CA PHE A 66 1.12 -10.28 -5.26
C PHE A 66 0.43 -11.64 -5.17
N ASP A 67 1.18 -12.75 -5.24
CA ASP A 67 0.63 -14.11 -5.15
C ASP A 67 -0.10 -14.35 -3.82
N TYR A 68 0.46 -13.86 -2.72
CA TYR A 68 -0.18 -13.93 -1.41
C TYR A 68 -1.52 -13.17 -1.37
N LEU A 69 -1.56 -11.94 -1.86
CA LEU A 69 -2.76 -11.11 -1.86
C LEU A 69 -3.84 -11.67 -2.80
N ASP A 70 -3.44 -12.17 -3.96
CA ASP A 70 -4.35 -12.78 -4.94
C ASP A 70 -5.09 -13.99 -4.34
N LYS A 71 -4.35 -14.87 -3.64
CA LYS A 71 -4.90 -16.08 -3.03
C LYS A 71 -5.72 -15.82 -1.76
N ARG A 72 -5.33 -14.84 -0.94
CA ARG A 72 -5.91 -14.65 0.40
C ARG A 72 -7.06 -13.67 0.46
N ILE A 73 -7.12 -12.70 -0.45
CA ILE A 73 -8.22 -11.75 -0.45
C ILE A 73 -9.39 -12.37 -1.22
N PRO A 74 -10.57 -12.54 -0.61
CA PRO A 74 -11.77 -12.95 -1.33
C PRO A 74 -12.24 -11.79 -2.22
N TRP A 75 -11.62 -11.69 -3.39
CA TRP A 75 -11.93 -10.67 -4.38
C TRP A 75 -13.36 -10.82 -4.85
N THR A 76 -14.18 -9.81 -4.57
CA THR A 76 -15.58 -9.75 -4.98
C THR A 76 -15.80 -8.54 -5.86
N ARG A 77 -16.86 -8.57 -6.68
CA ARG A 77 -17.32 -7.41 -7.44
C ARG A 77 -18.67 -6.98 -6.86
N PRO A 78 -18.66 -6.17 -5.78
CA PRO A 78 -19.92 -5.72 -5.20
C PRO A 78 -20.66 -4.81 -6.18
N THR A 79 -21.98 -4.85 -6.11
CA THR A 79 -22.82 -3.81 -6.71
C THR A 79 -22.75 -2.59 -5.81
N ILE A 80 -22.27 -1.48 -6.37
CA ILE A 80 -22.22 -0.17 -5.72
C ILE A 80 -23.36 0.70 -6.21
N ARG A 81 -23.69 1.75 -5.46
CA ARG A 81 -24.63 2.78 -5.92
C ARG A 81 -23.87 4.04 -6.31
N VAL A 82 -24.11 4.53 -7.52
CA VAL A 82 -23.49 5.72 -8.08
C VAL A 82 -24.62 6.60 -8.63
N PHE A 83 -24.76 7.80 -8.10
CA PHE A 83 -25.86 8.73 -8.46
C PHE A 83 -27.25 8.05 -8.43
N GLY A 84 -27.51 7.25 -7.37
CA GLY A 84 -28.77 6.53 -7.18
C GLY A 84 -28.95 5.26 -8.04
N ARG A 85 -28.11 5.03 -9.04
CA ARG A 85 -28.16 3.85 -9.92
C ARG A 85 -27.26 2.73 -9.38
N SER A 86 -27.71 1.48 -9.53
CA SER A 86 -26.90 0.31 -9.21
C SER A 86 -25.92 0.03 -10.35
N ALA A 87 -24.63 -0.10 -10.03
CA ALA A 87 -23.58 -0.46 -10.97
C ALA A 87 -22.65 -1.49 -10.34
N VAL A 88 -22.20 -2.47 -11.12
CA VAL A 88 -21.17 -3.41 -10.67
C VAL A 88 -19.82 -2.68 -10.67
N GLN A 89 -19.07 -2.79 -9.59
CA GLN A 89 -17.73 -2.18 -9.52
C GLN A 89 -16.82 -2.72 -10.65
N VAL A 90 -16.12 -1.83 -11.35
CA VAL A 90 -15.24 -2.19 -12.48
C VAL A 90 -14.10 -3.10 -12.03
N GLN A 91 -13.52 -2.81 -10.86
CA GLN A 91 -12.43 -3.60 -10.27
C GLN A 91 -12.95 -4.52 -9.16
N ARG A 92 -12.26 -5.64 -8.93
CA ARG A 92 -12.54 -6.50 -7.78
C ARG A 92 -12.01 -5.81 -6.51
N GLY A 93 -12.78 -5.90 -5.44
CA GLY A 93 -12.39 -5.41 -4.12
C GLY A 93 -12.53 -6.50 -3.06
N HIS A 94 -11.93 -6.28 -1.90
CA HIS A 94 -12.21 -7.14 -0.75
C HIS A 94 -13.69 -7.05 -0.38
N ARG A 95 -14.31 -8.19 -0.08
CA ARG A 95 -15.68 -8.25 0.44
C ARG A 95 -15.77 -7.47 1.76
N ARG A 96 -16.26 -6.23 1.70
CA ARG A 96 -16.61 -5.48 2.91
C ARG A 96 -17.69 -6.28 3.63
N ARG A 97 -17.46 -6.64 4.91
CA ARG A 97 -18.54 -7.18 5.73
C ARG A 97 -19.69 -6.17 5.71
N PRO A 98 -20.96 -6.61 5.62
CA PRO A 98 -22.07 -5.70 5.77
C PRO A 98 -21.86 -4.95 7.09
N ARG A 99 -21.93 -3.61 7.05
CA ARG A 99 -22.11 -2.85 8.29
C ARG A 99 -23.39 -3.39 8.88
N LEU A 100 -23.28 -4.14 9.97
CA LEU A 100 -24.43 -4.39 10.83
C LEU A 100 -24.91 -3.00 11.21
N SER A 101 -26.06 -2.61 10.66
CA SER A 101 -26.82 -1.49 11.22
C SER A 101 -27.14 -1.93 12.64
N LEU A 102 -26.36 -1.45 13.60
CA LEU A 102 -26.83 -1.31 14.97
C LEU A 102 -28.01 -0.33 14.88
N ASN A 103 -29.19 -0.86 14.62
CA ASN A 103 -30.42 -0.11 14.85
C ASN A 103 -30.46 0.14 16.36
N PRO A 104 -30.53 1.39 16.82
CA PRO A 104 -30.89 1.63 18.20
C PRO A 104 -32.35 1.19 18.36
N SER A 105 -32.58 0.16 19.16
CA SER A 105 -33.92 -0.16 19.66
C SER A 105 -34.26 0.86 20.73
N PHE A 106 -35.08 1.87 20.43
CA PHE A 106 -35.93 2.60 21.38
C PHE A 106 -37.06 3.31 20.62
#